data_AF-A0A2D4KCR3-F1
#
_entry.id   AF-A0A2D4KCR3-F1
#
_cell.length_a   1.000
_cell.length_b   1.000
_cell.length_c   1.000
_cell.angle_alpha   90.00
_cell.angle_beta   90.00
_cell.angle_gamma   90.00
#
_symmetry.space_group_name_H-M   'P 1'
#
loop_
_entity.id
_entity.type
_entity.pdbx_description
1 polymer ?
#
loop_
_entity_poly.entity_id
_entity_poly.type
_entity_poly.pdbx_seq_one_letter_code
_entity_poly.pdbx_strand_id
1 'polypeptide(L)'
;SVRLALNTPHCKDGAATGLRLLPKVQAAASAWRSQRCYATEVDEISERPVLITGCDSGFGFSLAKFLHQKGFIIYAGCLLKEQGRGGSKDLDNMKSDRMRTVQLNVCDSEEVGRAVDHVTNNLKDPETGGLWG
;
A
#
# COMPACT_ATOMS: atom_id res chain seq x y z
N SER A 1 20.52 -12.75 22.95
CA SER A 1 20.65 -11.40 22.38
C SER A 1 21.66 -11.38 21.27
N VAL A 2 21.22 -11.39 20.01
CA VAL A 2 22.04 -10.93 18.88
C VAL A 2 21.10 -10.13 17.99
N ARG A 3 21.32 -8.81 17.99
CA ARG A 3 20.56 -7.78 17.28
C ARG A 3 21.33 -7.54 15.98
N LEU A 4 20.84 -8.04 14.84
CA LEU A 4 21.41 -7.67 13.54
C LEU A 4 20.82 -6.33 13.11
N ALA A 5 21.71 -5.34 13.06
CA ALA A 5 21.44 -3.97 12.68
C ALA A 5 21.15 -3.86 11.18
N LEU A 6 20.16 -3.02 10.87
CA LEU A 6 19.77 -2.64 9.53
C LEU A 6 20.90 -1.87 8.85
N ASN A 7 21.25 -2.29 7.65
CA ASN A 7 22.19 -1.64 6.76
C ASN A 7 21.46 -0.52 6.00
N THR A 8 21.78 0.73 6.28
CA THR A 8 21.35 1.89 5.48
C THR A 8 22.49 2.32 4.56
N PRO A 9 22.22 2.57 3.26
CA PRO A 9 23.25 3.04 2.36
C PRO A 9 23.54 4.53 2.60
N HIS A 10 24.80 4.73 2.93
CA HIS A 10 25.65 5.89 2.80
C HIS A 10 25.33 6.74 1.54
N CYS A 11 25.01 8.03 1.72
CA CYS A 11 25.32 9.05 0.71
C CYS A 11 26.29 10.06 1.34
N LYS A 12 27.34 10.39 0.60
CA LYS A 12 28.46 11.22 1.03
C LYS A 12 28.20 12.65 0.61
N ASP A 13 28.34 13.59 1.54
CA ASP A 13 28.50 15.00 1.17
C ASP A 13 29.95 15.43 1.44
N GLY A 14 30.58 15.85 0.35
CA GLY A 14 31.95 16.36 0.31
C GLY A 14 32.08 17.70 1.03
N ALA A 15 33.29 17.91 1.55
CA ALA A 15 33.71 19.07 2.30
C ALA A 15 33.68 20.37 1.50
N ALA A 16 33.34 21.48 2.17
CA ALA A 16 33.83 22.80 1.83
C ALA A 16 34.07 23.61 3.11
N THR A 17 35.17 24.36 3.05
CA THR A 17 35.98 24.87 4.14
C THR A 17 35.39 26.13 4.79
N GLY A 18 35.85 26.43 6.00
CA GLY A 18 35.39 27.50 6.88
C GLY A 18 35.12 28.87 6.26
N LEU A 19 33.95 29.41 6.61
CA LEU A 19 33.76 30.84 6.84
C LEU A 19 32.65 30.99 7.89
N ARG A 20 32.94 31.63 9.04
CA ARG A 20 31.92 31.96 10.04
C ARG A 20 31.08 33.13 9.52
N LEU A 21 29.85 32.85 9.11
CA LEU A 21 28.87 33.90 8.76
C LEU A 21 28.20 34.46 10.03
N LEU A 22 27.98 35.78 10.03
CA LEU A 22 27.40 36.55 11.14
C LEU A 22 25.90 36.26 11.36
N PRO A 23 25.35 36.46 12.58
CA PRO A 23 24.04 35.94 13.02
C PRO A 23 22.80 36.55 12.33
N LYS A 24 22.94 37.41 11.32
CA LYS A 24 21.82 38.16 10.71
C LYS A 24 21.48 37.77 9.28
N VAL A 25 22.16 36.77 8.70
CA VAL A 25 21.79 36.19 7.38
C VAL A 25 21.13 34.82 7.55
N GLN A 26 20.44 34.59 8.67
CA GLN A 26 19.65 33.36 8.90
C GLN A 26 18.21 33.50 8.39
N ALA A 27 17.73 34.73 8.12
CA ALA A 27 16.29 35.00 8.00
C ALA A 27 15.67 34.81 6.61
N ALA A 28 16.47 34.63 5.54
CA ALA A 28 15.95 34.58 4.17
C ALA A 28 16.22 33.28 3.41
N ALA A 29 17.08 32.39 3.92
CA ALA A 29 17.34 31.08 3.31
C ALA A 29 16.40 29.97 3.81
N SER A 30 15.59 30.25 4.83
CA SER A 30 14.58 29.32 5.38
C SER A 30 13.24 29.38 4.63
N ALA A 31 13.00 30.39 3.80
CA ALA A 31 11.73 30.59 3.11
C ALA A 31 11.65 29.92 1.72
N TRP A 32 12.75 29.35 1.22
CA TRP A 32 12.82 28.73 -0.11
C TRP A 32 13.33 27.28 -0.08
N ARG A 33 13.19 26.59 1.06
CA ARG A 33 13.05 25.13 1.00
C ARG A 33 11.59 24.84 0.71
N SER A 34 11.25 24.93 -0.57
CA SER A 34 10.03 24.37 -1.17
C SER A 34 10.05 22.85 -1.00
N GLN A 35 9.94 22.39 0.23
CA GLN A 35 9.60 21.04 0.59
C GLN A 35 8.08 20.98 0.62
N ARG A 36 7.48 20.90 -0.57
CA ARG A 36 6.16 20.27 -0.67
C ARG A 36 6.41 18.77 -0.48
N CYS A 37 6.60 18.38 0.78
CA CYS A 37 6.74 16.99 1.16
C CYS A 37 5.37 16.33 0.97
N TYR A 38 5.19 15.60 -0.12
CA TYR A 38 4.12 14.59 -0.26
C TYR A 38 4.34 13.37 0.65
N ALA A 39 5.27 13.45 1.60
CA ALA A 39 5.70 12.33 2.43
C ALA A 39 4.75 12.03 3.60
N THR A 40 3.76 12.87 3.86
CA THR A 40 2.78 12.66 4.94
C THR A 40 1.48 12.00 4.49
N GLU A 41 1.23 11.87 3.18
CA GLU A 41 -0.05 11.32 2.69
C GLU A 41 0.05 9.83 2.28
N VAL A 42 1.23 9.29 2.01
CA VAL A 42 1.37 7.91 1.50
C VAL A 42 1.34 6.86 2.61
N ASP A 43 1.78 7.21 3.83
CA ASP A 43 1.84 6.27 4.95
C ASP A 43 0.44 5.90 5.43
N GLU A 44 -0.42 6.90 5.65
CA GLU A 44 -1.86 6.71 5.96
C GLU A 44 -2.60 5.95 4.85
N ILE A 45 -2.18 6.15 3.59
CA ILE A 45 -2.81 5.50 2.44
C ILE A 45 -2.61 3.96 2.47
N SER A 46 -1.48 3.51 2.98
CA SER A 46 -1.13 2.09 3.00
C SER A 46 -1.84 1.28 4.10
N GLU A 47 -2.37 1.95 5.12
CA GLU A 47 -2.98 1.29 6.29
C GLU A 47 -4.41 0.82 6.05
N ARG A 48 -5.16 1.54 5.21
CA ARG A 48 -6.53 1.16 4.84
C ARG A 48 -6.54 0.17 3.66
N PRO A 49 -7.37 -0.88 3.68
CA PRO A 49 -7.43 -1.82 2.56
C PRO A 49 -8.19 -1.32 1.34
N VAL A 50 -7.81 -1.77 0.15
CA VAL A 50 -8.50 -1.49 -1.13
C VAL A 50 -9.16 -2.77 -1.63
N LEU A 51 -10.44 -2.70 -2.02
CA LEU A 51 -11.13 -3.77 -2.75
C LEU A 51 -11.10 -3.49 -4.25
N ILE A 52 -10.62 -4.44 -5.05
CA ILE A 52 -10.59 -4.36 -6.51
C ILE A 52 -11.44 -5.50 -7.07
N THR A 53 -12.43 -5.20 -7.88
CA THR A 53 -13.24 -6.22 -8.56
C THR A 53 -12.64 -6.59 -9.93
N GLY A 54 -12.95 -7.80 -10.43
CA GLY A 54 -12.47 -8.24 -11.75
C GLY A 54 -10.97 -8.53 -11.80
N CYS A 55 -10.42 -9.19 -10.78
CA CYS A 55 -8.99 -9.47 -10.66
C CYS A 55 -8.53 -10.78 -11.33
N ASP A 56 -9.41 -11.50 -12.03
CA ASP A 56 -9.03 -12.75 -12.71
C ASP A 56 -8.10 -12.54 -13.91
N SER A 57 -8.09 -11.34 -14.52
CA SER A 57 -7.23 -11.00 -15.66
C SER A 57 -7.16 -9.49 -15.93
N GLY A 58 -6.42 -9.10 -16.98
CA GLY A 58 -6.45 -7.76 -17.55
C GLY A 58 -5.99 -6.65 -16.60
N PHE A 59 -6.73 -5.54 -16.60
CA PHE A 59 -6.39 -4.34 -15.83
C PHE A 59 -6.50 -4.57 -14.32
N GLY A 60 -7.59 -5.18 -13.84
CA GLY A 60 -7.80 -5.43 -12.41
C GLY A 60 -6.68 -6.26 -11.80
N PHE A 61 -6.27 -7.34 -12.48
CA PHE A 61 -5.14 -8.17 -12.07
C PHE A 61 -3.81 -7.39 -12.01
N SER A 62 -3.53 -6.59 -13.03
CA SER A 62 -2.31 -5.79 -13.12
C SER A 62 -2.28 -4.70 -12.04
N LEU A 63 -3.43 -4.07 -11.80
CA LEU A 63 -3.61 -3.05 -10.76
C LEU A 63 -3.42 -3.64 -9.36
N ALA A 64 -3.99 -4.81 -9.09
CA ALA A 64 -3.82 -5.50 -7.82
C ALA A 64 -2.34 -5.76 -7.51
N LYS A 65 -1.59 -6.29 -8.48
CA LYS A 65 -0.14 -6.50 -8.35
C LYS A 65 0.63 -5.19 -8.16
N PHE A 66 0.29 -4.15 -8.92
CA PHE A 66 0.96 -2.86 -8.82
C PHE A 66 0.76 -2.21 -7.45
N LEU A 67 -0.47 -2.15 -6.95
CA LEU A 67 -0.76 -1.55 -5.64
C LEU A 67 -0.16 -2.39 -4.49
N HIS A 68 -0.17 -3.72 -4.62
CA HIS A 68 0.53 -4.58 -3.66
C HIS A 68 2.03 -4.26 -3.56
N GLN A 69 2.70 -4.07 -4.71
CA GLN A 69 4.11 -3.65 -4.77
C GLN A 69 4.34 -2.28 -4.13
N LYS A 70 3.33 -1.40 -4.14
CA LYS A 70 3.37 -0.07 -3.52
C LYS A 70 3.10 -0.05 -2.02
N GLY A 71 2.80 -1.19 -1.40
CA GLY A 71 2.64 -1.29 0.05
C GLY A 71 1.19 -1.41 0.53
N PHE A 72 0.21 -1.37 -0.37
CA PHE A 72 -1.20 -1.41 -0.02
C PHE A 72 -1.66 -2.79 0.46
N ILE A 73 -2.71 -2.82 1.26
CA ILE A 73 -3.50 -4.03 1.58
C ILE A 73 -4.59 -4.16 0.51
N ILE A 74 -4.62 -5.28 -0.20
CA ILE A 74 -5.50 -5.52 -1.33
C ILE A 74 -6.42 -6.70 -1.04
N TYR A 75 -7.72 -6.47 -1.20
CA TYR A 75 -8.73 -7.49 -1.42
C TYR A 75 -9.02 -7.58 -2.92
N ALA A 76 -8.62 -8.69 -3.55
CA ALA A 76 -8.79 -8.92 -4.97
C ALA A 76 -10.04 -9.79 -5.22
N GLY A 77 -11.14 -9.15 -5.59
CA GLY A 77 -12.38 -9.80 -6.00
C GLY A 77 -12.22 -10.53 -7.33
N CYS A 78 -12.37 -11.84 -7.30
CA CYS A 78 -12.17 -12.75 -8.43
C CYS A 78 -13.41 -13.62 -8.62
N LEU A 79 -13.85 -13.76 -9.87
CA LEU A 79 -14.94 -14.65 -10.26
C LEU A 79 -14.54 -16.12 -10.19
N LEU A 80 -13.24 -16.45 -10.37
CA LEU A 80 -12.76 -17.82 -10.51
C LEU A 80 -11.92 -18.30 -9.31
N LYS A 81 -12.04 -17.67 -8.13
CA LYS A 81 -11.25 -18.04 -6.93
C LYS A 81 -11.52 -19.48 -6.51
N GLU A 82 -12.78 -19.87 -6.34
CA GLU A 82 -13.15 -21.22 -5.88
C GLU A 82 -12.79 -22.30 -6.91
N GLN A 83 -12.71 -21.93 -8.19
CA GLN A 83 -12.27 -22.82 -9.26
C GLN A 83 -10.75 -23.01 -9.29
N GLY A 84 -9.99 -22.24 -8.51
CA GLY A 84 -8.55 -22.37 -8.38
C GLY A 84 -7.77 -22.14 -9.67
N ARG A 85 -8.26 -21.27 -10.56
CA ARG A 85 -7.66 -20.98 -11.88
C ARG A 85 -7.71 -19.49 -12.22
N GLY A 86 -6.93 -19.09 -13.22
CA GLY A 86 -6.82 -17.70 -13.65
C GLY A 86 -6.00 -16.84 -12.69
N GLY A 87 -6.19 -15.52 -12.75
CA GLY A 87 -5.42 -14.57 -11.95
C GLY A 87 -5.56 -14.76 -10.44
N SER A 88 -6.66 -15.31 -9.95
CA SER A 88 -6.85 -15.60 -8.51
C SER A 88 -5.75 -16.51 -7.94
N LYS A 89 -5.40 -17.58 -8.66
CA LYS A 89 -4.33 -18.51 -8.28
C LYS A 89 -2.97 -17.82 -8.26
N ASP A 90 -2.70 -16.98 -9.25
CA ASP A 90 -1.45 -16.23 -9.36
C ASP A 90 -1.30 -15.21 -8.23
N LEU A 91 -2.40 -14.55 -7.84
CA LEU A 91 -2.43 -13.62 -6.71
C LEU A 91 -2.24 -14.35 -5.38
N ASP A 92 -2.90 -15.51 -5.17
CA ASP A 92 -2.72 -16.34 -3.96
C ASP A 92 -1.27 -16.88 -3.85
N ASN A 93 -0.64 -17.23 -4.99
CA ASN A 93 0.74 -17.67 -5.04
C ASN A 93 1.77 -16.60 -4.61
N MET A 94 1.37 -15.32 -4.51
CA MET A 94 2.23 -14.27 -3.96
C MET A 94 2.50 -14.46 -2.46
N LYS A 95 1.69 -15.28 -1.76
CA LYS A 95 1.88 -15.66 -0.34
C LYS A 95 2.18 -14.44 0.55
N SER A 96 1.38 -13.39 0.40
CA SER A 96 1.55 -12.13 1.12
C SER A 96 0.33 -11.80 1.96
N ASP A 97 0.52 -11.44 3.22
CA ASP A 97 -0.58 -11.09 4.14
C ASP A 97 -1.38 -9.85 3.71
N ARG A 98 -0.80 -9.03 2.81
CA ARG A 98 -1.40 -7.84 2.20
C ARG A 98 -2.11 -8.11 0.88
N MET A 99 -2.06 -9.33 0.33
CA MET A 99 -2.80 -9.72 -0.88
C MET A 99 -3.78 -10.83 -0.51
N ARG A 100 -5.08 -10.53 -0.57
CA ARG A 100 -6.14 -11.48 -0.21
C ARG A 100 -7.11 -11.58 -1.36
N THR A 101 -7.22 -12.75 -1.98
CA THR A 101 -8.25 -12.95 -3.01
C THR A 101 -9.58 -13.31 -2.37
N VAL A 102 -10.67 -12.74 -2.90
CA VAL A 102 -12.04 -12.94 -2.44
C VAL A 102 -12.87 -13.46 -3.61
N GLN A 103 -13.69 -14.48 -3.38
CA GLN A 103 -14.63 -14.97 -4.40
C GLN A 103 -15.73 -13.91 -4.56
N LEU A 104 -15.90 -13.36 -5.76
CA LEU A 104 -16.84 -12.28 -6.02
C LEU A 104 -17.34 -12.25 -7.47
N ASN A 105 -18.59 -12.69 -7.64
CA ASN A 105 -19.45 -12.45 -8.78
C ASN A 105 -20.38 -11.28 -8.44
N VAL A 106 -20.11 -10.11 -9.03
CA VAL A 106 -20.89 -8.89 -8.79
C VAL A 106 -22.36 -9.00 -9.23
N CYS A 107 -22.70 -9.99 -10.05
CA CYS A 107 -24.07 -10.25 -10.51
C CYS A 107 -24.87 -11.16 -9.57
N ASP A 108 -24.24 -11.74 -8.54
CA ASP A 108 -24.86 -12.63 -7.57
C ASP A 108 -24.89 -11.94 -6.20
N SER A 109 -26.08 -11.57 -5.74
CA SER A 109 -26.27 -10.86 -4.47
C SER A 109 -25.85 -11.67 -3.25
N GLU A 110 -26.03 -13.00 -3.29
CA GLU A 110 -25.62 -13.89 -2.20
C GLU A 110 -24.08 -13.93 -2.12
N GLU A 111 -23.42 -13.97 -3.27
CA GLU A 111 -21.96 -13.94 -3.33
C GLU A 111 -21.39 -12.58 -2.92
N VAL A 112 -22.03 -11.48 -3.32
CA VAL A 112 -21.70 -10.14 -2.84
C VAL A 112 -21.84 -10.08 -1.31
N GLY A 113 -22.91 -10.62 -0.74
CA GLY A 113 -23.09 -10.70 0.72
C GLY A 113 -21.95 -11.45 1.41
N ARG A 114 -21.59 -12.65 0.92
CA ARG A 114 -20.45 -13.41 1.44
C ARG A 114 -19.12 -12.66 1.35
N ALA A 115 -18.91 -11.91 0.26
CA ALA A 115 -17.71 -11.10 0.09
C ALA A 115 -17.66 -9.93 1.09
N VAL A 116 -18.78 -9.26 1.34
CA VAL A 116 -18.90 -8.21 2.35
C VAL A 116 -18.58 -8.76 3.74
N ASP A 117 -19.16 -9.90 4.11
CA ASP A 117 -18.89 -10.55 5.39
C ASP A 117 -17.41 -10.95 5.51
N HIS A 118 -16.85 -11.54 4.45
CA HIS A 118 -15.44 -11.93 4.42
C HIS A 118 -14.51 -10.73 4.63
N VAL A 119 -14.72 -9.64 3.90
CA VAL A 119 -13.87 -8.45 4.02
C VAL A 119 -14.02 -7.83 5.40
N THR A 120 -15.25 -7.62 5.88
CA THR A 120 -15.54 -6.98 7.16
C THR A 120 -14.93 -7.74 8.34
N ASN A 121 -15.04 -9.07 8.34
CA ASN A 121 -14.46 -9.92 9.39
C ASN A 121 -12.93 -9.94 9.41
N ASN A 122 -12.27 -9.50 8.34
CA ASN A 122 -10.81 -9.48 8.21
C ASN A 122 -10.20 -8.07 8.28
N LEU A 123 -11.02 -7.05 8.57
CA LEU A 123 -10.53 -5.71 8.91
C LEU A 123 -9.95 -5.70 10.33
N LYS A 124 -8.84 -4.99 10.53
CA LYS A 124 -8.15 -4.92 11.83
C LYS A 124 -8.90 -4.06 12.84
N ASP A 125 -9.62 -3.05 12.36
CA ASP A 125 -10.42 -2.13 13.17
C ASP A 125 -11.74 -1.81 12.44
N PRO A 126 -12.89 -2.25 12.96
CA PRO A 126 -14.19 -1.97 12.36
C PRO A 126 -14.69 -0.53 12.59
N GLU A 127 -14.13 0.21 13.55
CA GLU A 127 -14.57 1.57 13.91
C GLU A 127 -13.75 2.65 13.16
N THR A 128 -12.46 2.39 12.88
CA THR A 128 -11.58 3.35 12.18
C THR A 128 -10.99 2.85 10.85
N GLY A 129 -11.07 1.55 10.56
CA GLY A 129 -10.33 0.88 9.48
C GLY A 129 -11.19 0.37 8.31
N GLY A 130 -12.09 1.20 7.77
CA GLY A 130 -12.86 0.89 6.58
C GLY A 130 -12.03 0.80 5.29
N LEU A 131 -12.63 0.25 4.23
CA LEU A 131 -12.01 0.23 2.89
C LEU A 131 -11.76 1.65 2.36
N TRP A 132 -10.83 1.80 1.42
CA TRP A 132 -10.65 3.04 0.64
C TRP A 132 -11.91 3.37 -0.17
N GLY A 133 -12.39 4.60 -0.04
CA GLY A 133 -13.59 5.12 -0.69
C GLY A 133 -14.02 6.46 -0.11
#